data_AF-X1IRR5-F1
#
_entry.id   AF-X1IRR5-F1
#
_cell.length_a   1.000
_cell.length_b   1.000
_cell.length_c   1.000
_cell.angle_alpha   90.00
_cell.angle_beta   90.00
_cell.angle_gamma   90.00
#
_symmetry.space_group_name_H-M   'P 1'
#
loop_
_entity.id
_entity.type
_entity.pdbx_description
1 polymer ?
#
loop_
_entity_poly.entity_id
_entity_poly.type
_entity_poly.pdbx_seq_one_letter_code
_entity_poly.pdbx_strand_id
1 'polypeptide(L)'
;FVATLLVWLLQQAMTTETITMATDRLQDPHEFEVEFEKVVSEISQRKQGKLSSERLLVIIDNIDRASHKKAVELLSTIKTFLEKEGCVFLLACDDEAIKKHLESVYTPSTETAKGDTPFDADEFLRKFFNTFLVIPNFIDTELQTYTENLLTRTNVAEFDSTDVAYVITSAFRNNPRQIKQFINTLLAHFLLAQEREGGSKPLLAPKAITGNVSFLAKFLVIRQHFANEFETFCKSYLTTAKEVKDEDTKDDKFKNFLRATKLITTEDIR
;
A
#
# COMPACT_ATOMS: atom_id res chain seq x y z
N PHE A 1 29.00 -13.80 -48.84
CA PHE A 1 28.66 -12.64 -49.69
C PHE A 1 27.24 -12.68 -50.21
N VAL A 2 26.80 -13.74 -50.91
CA VAL A 2 25.43 -13.81 -51.46
C VAL A 2 24.35 -13.90 -50.37
N ALA A 3 24.54 -14.73 -49.34
CA ALA A 3 23.57 -14.88 -48.25
C ALA A 3 23.38 -13.59 -47.43
N THR A 4 24.45 -12.85 -47.18
CA THR A 4 24.42 -11.55 -46.48
C THR A 4 23.71 -10.47 -47.29
N LEU A 5 23.87 -10.47 -48.63
CA LEU A 5 23.16 -9.56 -49.52
C LEU A 5 21.65 -9.85 -49.55
N LEU A 6 21.29 -11.14 -49.51
CA LEU A 6 19.90 -11.61 -49.52
C LEU A 6 19.17 -11.27 -48.21
N VAL A 7 19.84 -11.43 -47.06
CA VAL A 7 19.31 -11.02 -45.75
C VAL A 7 19.14 -9.49 -45.67
N TRP A 8 20.11 -8.74 -46.20
CA TRP A 8 20.03 -7.28 -46.23
C TRP A 8 18.90 -6.77 -47.13
N LEU A 9 18.70 -7.39 -48.30
CA LEU A 9 17.56 -7.10 -49.19
C LEU A 9 16.22 -7.44 -48.55
N LEU A 10 16.11 -8.57 -47.85
CA LEU A 10 14.89 -8.96 -47.11
C LEU A 10 14.57 -7.99 -45.98
N GLN A 11 15.59 -7.48 -45.27
CA GLN A 11 15.40 -6.46 -44.23
C GLN A 11 14.91 -5.13 -44.80
N GLN A 12 15.34 -4.75 -46.01
CA GLN A 12 14.83 -3.54 -46.68
C GLN A 12 13.45 -3.74 -47.31
N ALA A 13 13.08 -4.96 -47.68
CA ALA A 13 11.76 -5.28 -48.23
C ALA A 13 10.68 -5.49 -47.14
N MET A 14 11.08 -5.73 -45.89
CA MET A 14 10.18 -5.82 -44.75
C MET A 14 9.81 -4.42 -44.26
N THR A 15 8.88 -3.77 -44.94
CA THR A 15 8.20 -2.59 -44.40
C THR A 15 7.18 -3.04 -43.38
N THR A 16 7.43 -2.75 -42.10
CA THR A 16 6.43 -2.92 -41.04
C THR A 16 5.37 -1.84 -41.21
N GLU A 17 4.25 -2.18 -41.86
CA GLU A 17 3.08 -1.32 -41.86
C GLU A 17 2.28 -1.53 -40.58
N THR A 18 2.17 -0.49 -39.78
CA THR A 18 1.25 -0.48 -38.64
C THR A 18 -0.15 -0.20 -39.15
N ILE A 19 -0.97 -1.25 -39.25
CA ILE A 19 -2.41 -1.09 -39.51
C ILE A 19 -3.10 -0.75 -38.18
N THR A 20 -3.47 0.51 -38.01
CA THR A 20 -4.31 0.93 -36.88
C THR A 20 -5.77 0.77 -37.27
N MET A 21 -6.42 -0.29 -36.80
CA MET A 21 -7.87 -0.42 -36.86
C MET A 21 -8.48 0.31 -35.66
N ALA A 22 -9.13 1.44 -35.90
CA ALA A 22 -9.96 2.10 -34.91
C ALA A 22 -11.40 1.64 -35.14
N THR A 23 -11.93 0.81 -34.24
CA THR A 23 -13.38 0.58 -34.15
C THR A 23 -14.03 1.83 -33.59
N ASP A 24 -15.21 2.18 -34.11
CA ASP A 24 -15.99 3.30 -33.56
C ASP A 24 -16.23 3.07 -32.06
N ARG A 25 -16.08 4.13 -31.27
CA ARG A 25 -16.47 4.09 -29.86
C ARG A 25 -17.97 3.91 -29.80
N LEU A 26 -18.41 2.91 -29.04
CA LEU A 26 -19.81 2.77 -28.62
C LEU A 26 -20.25 4.12 -28.05
N GLN A 27 -21.24 4.76 -28.69
CA GLN A 27 -21.67 6.12 -28.32
C GLN A 27 -22.88 6.11 -27.39
N ASP A 28 -23.65 5.02 -27.40
CA ASP A 28 -24.88 4.87 -26.64
C ASP A 28 -24.75 3.79 -25.54
N PRO A 29 -25.17 4.06 -24.29
CA PRO A 29 -25.19 3.07 -23.22
C PRO A 29 -25.89 1.75 -23.58
N HIS A 30 -26.93 1.79 -24.43
CA HIS A 30 -27.64 0.58 -24.85
C HIS A 30 -26.78 -0.30 -25.77
N GLU A 31 -26.06 0.29 -26.74
CA GLU A 31 -25.11 -0.45 -27.59
C GLU A 31 -24.04 -1.13 -26.73
N PHE A 32 -23.54 -0.44 -25.71
CA PHE A 32 -22.57 -1.02 -24.78
C PHE A 32 -23.17 -2.19 -23.98
N GLU A 33 -24.40 -2.06 -23.49
CA GLU A 33 -25.09 -3.12 -22.76
C GLU A 33 -25.26 -4.38 -23.62
N VAL A 34 -25.66 -4.22 -24.88
CA VAL A 34 -25.81 -5.32 -25.84
C VAL A 34 -24.47 -6.01 -26.12
N GLU A 35 -23.40 -5.24 -26.35
CA GLU A 35 -22.07 -5.82 -26.58
C GLU A 35 -21.52 -6.50 -25.31
N PHE A 36 -21.77 -5.91 -24.14
CA PHE A 36 -21.38 -6.51 -22.86
C PHE A 36 -22.10 -7.85 -22.65
N GLU A 37 -23.40 -7.92 -22.92
CA GLU A 37 -24.18 -9.17 -22.85
C GLU A 37 -23.63 -10.24 -23.81
N LYS A 38 -23.27 -9.86 -25.04
CA LYS A 38 -22.64 -10.79 -25.99
C LYS A 38 -21.36 -11.36 -25.40
N VAL A 39 -20.47 -10.51 -24.90
CA VAL A 39 -19.20 -10.94 -24.29
C VAL A 39 -19.44 -11.89 -23.11
N VAL A 40 -20.36 -11.56 -22.20
CA VAL A 40 -20.69 -12.42 -21.05
C VAL A 40 -21.24 -13.76 -21.54
N SER A 41 -22.15 -13.75 -22.52
CA SER A 41 -22.75 -14.97 -23.07
C SER A 41 -21.73 -15.88 -23.74
N GLU A 42 -20.79 -15.32 -24.51
CA GLU A 42 -19.72 -16.07 -25.16
C GLU A 42 -18.78 -16.71 -24.14
N ILE A 43 -18.40 -15.97 -23.09
CA ILE A 43 -17.57 -16.49 -22.01
C ILE A 43 -18.29 -17.63 -21.28
N SER A 44 -19.56 -17.42 -20.91
CA SER A 44 -20.34 -18.45 -20.24
C SER A 44 -20.59 -19.70 -21.09
N GLN A 45 -20.57 -19.57 -22.42
CA GLN A 45 -20.74 -20.67 -23.37
C GLN A 45 -19.43 -21.40 -23.74
N ARG A 46 -18.26 -20.86 -23.38
CA ARG A 46 -16.97 -21.55 -23.55
C ARG A 46 -16.92 -22.78 -22.63
N LYS A 47 -17.43 -23.90 -23.15
CA LYS A 47 -17.28 -25.22 -22.52
C LYS A 47 -15.88 -25.76 -22.80
N GLN A 48 -14.97 -25.66 -21.83
CA GLN A 48 -13.82 -26.56 -21.76
C GLN A 48 -13.98 -27.52 -20.57
N GLY A 49 -14.52 -28.71 -20.84
CA GLY A 49 -14.55 -29.81 -19.86
C GLY A 49 -15.70 -29.79 -18.83
N LYS A 50 -15.54 -30.63 -17.80
CA LYS A 50 -16.57 -31.08 -16.85
C LYS A 50 -16.98 -30.05 -15.78
N LEU A 51 -16.47 -28.82 -15.85
CA LEU A 51 -16.77 -27.77 -14.87
C LEU A 51 -18.00 -26.97 -15.30
N SER A 52 -18.82 -26.63 -14.29
CA SER A 52 -19.96 -25.73 -14.41
C SER A 52 -19.56 -24.40 -15.06
N SER A 53 -20.43 -23.85 -15.90
CA SER A 53 -20.36 -22.54 -16.59
C SER A 53 -19.29 -21.56 -16.07
N GLU A 54 -18.39 -21.12 -16.95
CA GLU A 54 -17.44 -20.04 -16.65
C GLU A 54 -18.21 -18.72 -16.39
N ARG A 55 -17.74 -17.94 -15.41
CA ARG A 55 -18.29 -16.62 -15.07
C ARG A 55 -17.24 -15.55 -15.33
N LEU A 56 -17.67 -14.38 -15.80
CA LEU A 56 -16.79 -13.21 -15.96
C LEU A 56 -16.55 -12.54 -14.59
N LEU A 57 -15.30 -12.48 -14.14
CA LEU A 57 -14.91 -11.68 -12.97
C LEU A 57 -14.36 -10.33 -13.41
N VAL A 58 -15.03 -9.25 -13.04
CA VAL A 58 -14.60 -7.87 -13.27
C VAL A 58 -14.06 -7.30 -11.98
N ILE A 59 -12.76 -6.99 -11.94
CA ILE A 59 -12.10 -6.39 -10.78
C ILE A 59 -11.87 -4.91 -11.03
N ILE A 60 -12.32 -4.07 -10.10
CA ILE A 60 -12.16 -2.62 -10.15
C ILE A 60 -11.47 -2.19 -8.86
N ASP A 61 -10.27 -1.62 -8.97
CA ASP A 61 -9.44 -1.23 -7.83
C ASP A 61 -9.28 0.29 -7.75
N ASN A 62 -9.19 0.81 -6.52
CA ASN A 62 -8.94 2.22 -6.18
C ASN A 62 -9.97 3.21 -6.75
N ILE A 63 -11.26 2.85 -6.79
CA ILE A 63 -12.33 3.80 -7.21
C ILE A 63 -12.40 5.04 -6.29
N ASP A 64 -11.97 4.89 -5.04
CA ASP A 64 -11.83 5.93 -4.01
C ASP A 64 -10.71 6.94 -4.27
N ARG A 65 -9.88 6.74 -5.30
CA ARG A 65 -8.87 7.73 -5.72
C ARG A 65 -9.36 8.67 -6.80
N ALA A 66 -10.55 8.43 -7.34
CA ALA A 66 -11.16 9.32 -8.31
C ALA A 66 -11.64 10.62 -7.64
N SER A 67 -11.93 11.65 -8.44
CA SER A 67 -12.61 12.83 -7.91
C SER A 67 -14.03 12.47 -7.45
N HIS A 68 -14.58 13.23 -6.50
CA HIS A 68 -15.93 13.03 -5.97
C HIS A 68 -16.98 12.74 -7.07
N LYS A 69 -17.07 13.62 -8.07
CA LYS A 69 -18.00 13.46 -9.19
C LYS A 69 -17.73 12.19 -9.99
N LYS A 70 -16.46 11.87 -10.27
CA LYS A 70 -16.10 10.74 -11.11
C LYS A 70 -16.30 9.40 -10.39
N ALA A 71 -16.03 9.32 -9.09
CA ALA A 71 -16.29 8.12 -8.28
C ALA A 71 -17.79 7.76 -8.31
N VAL A 72 -18.67 8.75 -8.11
CA VAL A 72 -20.12 8.54 -8.15
C VAL A 72 -20.63 8.19 -9.54
N GLU A 73 -20.08 8.82 -10.59
CA GLU A 73 -20.39 8.48 -11.99
C GLU A 73 -19.98 7.05 -12.33
N LEU A 74 -18.79 6.62 -11.89
CA LEU A 74 -18.30 5.25 -12.08
C LEU A 74 -19.18 4.23 -11.34
N LEU A 75 -19.54 4.49 -10.08
CA LEU A 75 -20.49 3.63 -9.35
C LEU A 75 -21.83 3.53 -10.09
N SER A 76 -22.36 4.67 -10.54
CA SER A 76 -23.63 4.69 -11.30
C SER A 76 -23.52 3.88 -12.60
N THR A 77 -22.38 3.96 -13.29
CA THR A 77 -22.11 3.20 -14.52
C THR A 77 -22.00 1.70 -14.24
N ILE A 78 -21.29 1.32 -13.18
CA ILE A 78 -21.14 -0.08 -12.76
C ILE A 78 -22.50 -0.69 -12.42
N LYS A 79 -23.38 0.09 -11.76
CA LYS A 79 -24.73 -0.36 -11.38
C LYS A 79 -25.52 -0.92 -12.55
N THR A 80 -25.41 -0.32 -13.73
CA THR A 80 -26.09 -0.75 -14.96
C THR A 80 -25.76 -2.20 -15.33
N PHE A 81 -24.59 -2.70 -14.94
CA PHE A 81 -24.11 -4.03 -15.31
C PHE A 81 -24.17 -5.06 -14.16
N LEU A 82 -24.42 -4.64 -12.92
CA LEU A 82 -24.45 -5.53 -11.76
C LEU A 82 -25.56 -6.59 -11.82
N GLU A 83 -26.64 -6.32 -12.57
CA GLU A 83 -27.81 -7.20 -12.64
C GLU A 83 -27.67 -8.30 -13.73
N LYS A 84 -26.56 -8.34 -14.48
CA LYS A 84 -26.37 -9.33 -15.55
C LYS A 84 -25.94 -10.68 -14.98
N GLU A 85 -26.63 -11.75 -15.40
CA GLU A 85 -26.23 -13.11 -15.04
C GLU A 85 -24.88 -13.50 -15.66
N GLY A 86 -24.14 -14.40 -15.01
CA GLY A 86 -22.86 -14.90 -15.54
C GLY A 86 -21.66 -13.99 -15.26
N CYS A 87 -21.84 -12.88 -14.54
CA CYS A 87 -20.74 -12.00 -14.14
C CYS A 87 -20.66 -11.80 -12.62
N VAL A 88 -19.47 -11.44 -12.13
CA VAL A 88 -19.17 -11.10 -10.73
C VAL A 88 -18.33 -9.83 -10.75
N PHE A 89 -18.76 -8.80 -10.02
CA PHE A 89 -17.99 -7.57 -9.84
C PHE A 89 -17.33 -7.54 -8.46
N LEU A 90 -16.01 -7.37 -8.44
CA LEU A 90 -15.22 -7.19 -7.22
C LEU A 90 -14.65 -5.77 -7.20
N LEU A 91 -15.13 -4.96 -6.26
CA LEU A 91 -14.63 -3.60 -6.04
C LEU A 91 -13.73 -3.58 -4.81
N ALA A 92 -12.47 -3.19 -5.02
CA ALA A 92 -11.51 -2.93 -3.95
C ALA A 92 -11.36 -1.42 -3.76
N CYS A 93 -11.73 -0.92 -2.58
CA CYS A 93 -11.70 0.49 -2.26
C CYS A 93 -11.63 0.72 -0.74
N ASP A 94 -11.21 1.93 -0.35
CA ASP A 94 -11.42 2.42 1.01
C ASP A 94 -12.89 2.82 1.20
N ASP A 95 -13.58 2.11 2.11
CA ASP A 95 -15.00 2.30 2.42
C ASP A 95 -15.32 3.73 2.88
N GLU A 96 -14.49 4.29 3.75
CA GLU A 96 -14.68 5.64 4.30
C GLU A 96 -14.44 6.72 3.24
N ALA A 97 -13.47 6.50 2.35
CA ALA A 97 -13.24 7.41 1.23
C ALA A 97 -14.42 7.40 0.23
N ILE A 98 -14.98 6.23 -0.09
CA ILE A 98 -16.17 6.13 -0.95
C ILE A 98 -17.38 6.82 -0.32
N LYS A 99 -17.63 6.63 0.97
CA LYS A 99 -18.73 7.33 1.67
C LYS A 99 -18.60 8.84 1.55
N LYS A 100 -17.40 9.37 1.77
CA LYS A 100 -17.12 10.81 1.60
C LYS A 100 -17.38 11.30 0.18
N HIS A 101 -17.08 10.49 -0.84
CA HIS A 101 -17.41 10.84 -2.22
C HIS A 101 -18.92 10.90 -2.45
N LEU A 102 -19.67 9.92 -1.97
CA LEU A 102 -21.13 9.90 -2.09
C LEU A 102 -21.76 11.09 -1.36
N GLU A 103 -21.39 11.32 -0.11
CA GLU A 103 -21.89 12.43 0.71
C GLU A 103 -21.60 13.79 0.07
N SER A 104 -20.41 13.98 -0.51
CA SER A 104 -20.05 15.25 -1.14
C SER A 104 -20.87 15.58 -2.40
N VAL A 105 -21.48 14.57 -3.04
CA VAL A 105 -22.26 14.73 -4.28
C VAL A 105 -23.76 14.76 -3.97
N TYR A 106 -24.23 13.96 -3.01
CA TYR A 106 -25.65 13.80 -2.71
C TYR A 106 -26.15 14.63 -1.52
N THR A 107 -25.27 15.14 -0.64
CA THR A 107 -25.68 16.04 0.44
C THR A 107 -25.84 17.47 -0.09
N PRO A 108 -27.03 18.09 0.00
CA PRO A 108 -27.24 19.46 -0.45
C PRO A 108 -26.38 20.45 0.33
N SER A 109 -25.77 21.41 -0.36
CA SER A 109 -24.90 22.44 0.23
C SER A 109 -25.64 23.61 0.90
N THR A 110 -26.97 23.54 1.05
CA THR A 110 -27.79 24.65 1.55
C THR A 110 -28.36 24.38 2.94
N GLU A 111 -28.16 25.34 3.85
CA GLU A 111 -28.69 25.41 5.23
C GLU A 111 -30.25 25.39 5.34
N THR A 112 -30.95 25.24 4.23
CA THR A 112 -32.42 25.36 4.10
C THR A 112 -33.18 24.03 4.18
N ALA A 113 -32.52 22.88 4.24
CA ALA A 113 -33.18 21.58 4.35
C ALA A 113 -33.23 21.08 5.81
N LYS A 114 -33.89 21.82 6.70
CA LYS A 114 -34.11 21.43 8.11
C LYS A 114 -35.18 20.33 8.31
N GLY A 115 -35.55 19.60 7.26
CA GLY A 115 -36.67 18.64 7.30
C GLY A 115 -36.44 17.31 6.57
N ASP A 116 -35.40 17.18 5.73
CA ASP A 116 -35.11 15.93 5.04
C ASP A 116 -34.03 15.14 5.79
N THR A 117 -34.20 13.83 5.86
CA THR A 117 -33.18 12.92 6.40
C THR A 117 -31.87 13.12 5.62
N PRO A 118 -30.72 13.31 6.30
CA PRO A 118 -29.44 13.43 5.62
C PRO A 118 -29.16 12.18 4.77
N PHE A 119 -28.48 12.36 3.64
CA PHE A 119 -28.10 11.26 2.76
C PHE A 119 -27.27 10.24 3.54
N ASP A 120 -27.70 8.98 3.52
CA ASP A 120 -27.02 7.86 4.18
C ASP A 120 -26.21 7.08 3.15
N ALA A 121 -24.89 7.27 3.19
CA ALA A 121 -23.96 6.58 2.29
C ALA A 121 -23.88 5.08 2.57
N ASP A 122 -24.01 4.66 3.83
CA ASP A 122 -24.02 3.24 4.21
C ASP A 122 -25.26 2.56 3.63
N GLU A 123 -26.44 3.20 3.71
CA GLU A 123 -27.67 2.67 3.12
C GLU A 123 -27.56 2.58 1.59
N PHE A 124 -26.99 3.59 0.94
CA PHE A 124 -26.74 3.57 -0.50
C PHE A 124 -25.86 2.40 -0.91
N LEU A 125 -24.70 2.24 -0.27
CA LEU A 125 -23.77 1.16 -0.56
C LEU A 125 -24.42 -0.20 -0.30
N ARG A 126 -25.14 -0.36 0.82
CA ARG A 126 -25.86 -1.60 1.16
C ARG A 126 -26.89 -2.00 0.12
N LYS A 127 -27.56 -1.03 -0.52
CA LYS A 127 -28.49 -1.28 -1.65
C LYS A 127 -27.76 -1.57 -2.96
N PHE A 128 -26.52 -1.12 -3.09
CA PHE A 128 -25.72 -1.24 -4.30
C PHE A 128 -25.02 -2.60 -4.41
N PHE A 129 -24.45 -3.11 -3.30
CA PHE A 129 -23.68 -4.35 -3.29
C PHE A 129 -24.42 -5.49 -2.61
N ASN A 130 -24.27 -6.70 -3.14
CA ASN A 130 -24.82 -7.91 -2.52
C ASN A 130 -24.00 -8.41 -1.33
N THR A 131 -22.70 -8.08 -1.25
CA THR A 131 -21.78 -8.58 -0.23
C THR A 131 -20.63 -7.60 -0.02
N PHE A 132 -20.20 -7.46 1.24
CA PHE A 132 -19.05 -6.66 1.66
C PHE A 132 -18.01 -7.56 2.31
N LEU A 133 -16.75 -7.39 1.91
CA LEU A 133 -15.61 -8.07 2.51
C LEU A 133 -14.71 -7.00 3.15
N VAL A 134 -14.90 -6.78 4.45
CA VAL A 134 -14.06 -5.86 5.22
C VAL A 134 -12.78 -6.57 5.63
N ILE A 135 -11.63 -6.00 5.30
CA ILE A 135 -10.33 -6.52 5.73
C ILE A 135 -10.24 -6.32 7.26
N PRO A 136 -10.03 -7.39 8.05
CA PRO A 136 -9.93 -7.27 9.50
C PRO A 136 -8.65 -6.53 9.90
N ASN A 137 -8.62 -6.06 11.15
CA ASN A 137 -7.40 -5.52 11.73
C ASN A 137 -6.29 -6.58 11.73
N PHE A 138 -5.05 -6.12 11.54
CA PHE A 138 -3.89 -6.98 11.57
C PHE A 138 -3.68 -7.60 12.95
N ILE A 139 -3.26 -8.87 12.97
CA ILE A 139 -2.90 -9.59 14.19
C ILE A 139 -1.41 -9.36 14.47
N ASP A 140 -1.07 -8.94 15.69
CA ASP A 140 0.30 -8.59 16.07
C ASP A 140 1.31 -9.72 15.80
N THR A 141 0.94 -10.98 16.05
CA THR A 141 1.81 -12.14 15.80
C THR A 141 2.02 -12.42 14.32
N GLU A 142 1.00 -12.19 13.49
CA GLU A 142 1.12 -12.31 12.02
C GLU A 142 2.00 -11.20 11.46
N LEU A 143 1.88 -9.97 11.98
CA LEU A 143 2.75 -8.85 11.60
C LEU A 143 4.20 -9.07 12.01
N GLN A 144 4.42 -9.64 13.19
CA GLN A 144 5.75 -10.04 13.65
C GLN A 144 6.36 -11.04 12.67
N THR A 145 5.63 -12.12 12.37
CA THR A 145 6.06 -13.15 11.42
C THR A 145 6.28 -12.57 10.01
N TYR A 146 5.41 -11.67 9.55
CA TYR A 146 5.56 -10.96 8.29
C TYR A 146 6.84 -10.12 8.26
N THR A 147 7.16 -9.43 9.34
CA THR A 147 8.34 -8.57 9.47
C THR A 147 9.62 -9.38 9.49
N GLU A 148 9.65 -10.48 10.25
CA GLU A 148 10.77 -11.43 10.27
C GLU A 148 11.05 -11.96 8.85
N ASN A 149 10.01 -12.41 8.14
CA ASN A 149 10.14 -12.87 6.76
C ASN A 149 10.68 -11.77 5.81
N LEU A 150 10.28 -10.51 6.00
CA LEU A 150 10.83 -9.40 5.20
C LEU A 150 12.30 -9.13 5.53
N LEU A 151 12.68 -9.20 6.80
CA LEU A 151 14.07 -9.01 7.24
C LEU A 151 14.97 -10.12 6.69
N THR A 152 14.57 -11.39 6.78
CA THR A 152 15.33 -12.52 6.21
C THR A 152 15.56 -12.34 4.70
N ARG A 153 14.56 -11.84 3.97
CA ARG A 153 14.66 -11.60 2.51
C ARG A 153 15.68 -10.51 2.13
N THR A 154 16.15 -9.71 3.07
CA THR A 154 17.22 -8.73 2.81
C THR A 154 18.59 -9.39 2.63
N ASN A 155 18.76 -10.65 3.06
CA ASN A 155 20.03 -11.37 3.12
C ASN A 155 21.11 -10.65 3.97
N VAL A 156 20.71 -9.81 4.93
CA VAL A 156 21.60 -9.22 5.92
C VAL A 156 21.50 -10.04 7.20
N ALA A 157 22.58 -10.71 7.60
CA ALA A 157 22.57 -11.63 8.74
C ALA A 157 22.23 -10.91 10.04
N GLU A 158 22.68 -9.67 10.20
CA GLU A 158 22.43 -8.83 11.37
C GLU A 158 20.96 -8.41 11.52
N PHE A 159 20.14 -8.59 10.47
CA PHE A 159 18.71 -8.30 10.50
C PHE A 159 17.89 -9.51 10.94
N ASP A 160 18.47 -10.71 10.96
CA ASP A 160 17.85 -11.94 11.44
C ASP A 160 17.79 -11.96 12.98
N SER A 161 16.98 -11.06 13.53
CA SER A 161 16.83 -10.83 14.97
C SER A 161 15.38 -10.53 15.32
N THR A 162 14.84 -11.29 16.26
CA THR A 162 13.49 -11.09 16.80
C THR A 162 13.33 -9.69 17.41
N ASP A 163 14.38 -9.12 18.00
CA ASP A 163 14.36 -7.78 18.58
C ASP A 163 14.22 -6.70 17.51
N VAL A 164 14.93 -6.84 16.38
CA VAL A 164 14.81 -5.93 15.24
C VAL A 164 13.38 -5.96 14.71
N ALA A 165 12.83 -7.17 14.50
CA ALA A 165 11.45 -7.33 14.07
C ALA A 165 10.46 -6.70 15.07
N TYR A 166 10.65 -6.94 16.38
CA TYR A 166 9.79 -6.42 17.44
C TYR A 166 9.79 -4.90 17.53
N VAL A 167 10.94 -4.25 17.33
CA VAL A 167 11.04 -2.78 17.27
C VAL A 167 10.20 -2.23 16.12
N ILE A 168 10.36 -2.82 14.94
CA ILE A 168 9.69 -2.35 13.72
C ILE A 168 8.19 -2.57 13.84
N THR A 169 7.76 -3.76 14.26
CA THR A 169 6.34 -4.09 14.43
C THR A 169 5.73 -3.22 15.50
N SER A 170 6.40 -2.99 16.62
CA SER A 170 5.90 -2.12 17.69
C SER A 170 5.62 -0.68 17.23
N ALA A 171 6.36 -0.18 16.25
CA ALA A 171 6.16 1.16 15.70
C ALA A 171 5.06 1.22 14.62
N PHE A 172 4.97 0.19 13.77
CA PHE A 172 4.17 0.24 12.53
C PHE A 172 3.01 -0.78 12.48
N ARG A 173 2.46 -1.17 13.63
CA ARG A 173 1.40 -2.21 13.77
C ARG A 173 0.22 -2.03 12.82
N ASN A 174 -0.16 -0.79 12.52
CA ASN A 174 -1.37 -0.52 11.74
C ASN A 174 -1.12 -0.45 10.23
N ASN A 175 0.13 -0.59 9.76
CA ASN A 175 0.45 -0.37 8.35
C ASN A 175 1.62 -1.24 7.86
N PRO A 176 1.35 -2.44 7.31
CA PRO A 176 2.39 -3.32 6.75
C PRO A 176 3.23 -2.68 5.64
N ARG A 177 2.68 -1.70 4.91
CA ARG A 177 3.44 -0.95 3.91
C ARG A 177 4.55 -0.12 4.57
N GLN A 178 4.27 0.49 5.72
CA GLN A 178 5.28 1.23 6.48
C GLN A 178 6.37 0.32 7.03
N ILE A 179 6.05 -0.92 7.45
CA ILE A 179 7.05 -1.93 7.83
C ILE A 179 8.05 -2.15 6.70
N LYS A 180 7.56 -2.45 5.48
CA LYS A 180 8.44 -2.67 4.31
C LYS A 180 9.27 -1.43 3.96
N GLN A 181 8.67 -0.24 3.99
CA GLN A 181 9.37 1.03 3.73
C GLN A 181 10.45 1.31 4.77
N PHE A 182 10.17 1.02 6.05
CA PHE A 182 11.12 1.18 7.12
C PHE A 182 12.28 0.20 7.01
N ILE A 183 12.03 -1.08 6.67
CA ILE A 183 13.11 -2.06 6.44
C ILE A 183 14.07 -1.59 5.34
N ASN A 184 13.55 -1.06 4.23
CA ASN A 184 14.39 -0.47 3.18
C ASN A 184 15.25 0.69 3.71
N THR A 185 14.67 1.50 4.59
CA THR A 185 15.35 2.63 5.23
C THR A 185 16.43 2.16 6.20
N LEU A 186 16.14 1.15 7.01
CA LEU A 186 17.09 0.51 7.90
C LEU A 186 18.26 -0.10 7.11
N LEU A 187 17.97 -0.83 6.03
CA LEU A 187 18.98 -1.39 5.13
C LEU A 187 19.91 -0.31 4.57
N ALA A 188 19.35 0.79 4.06
CA ALA A 188 20.14 1.90 3.54
C ALA A 188 21.09 2.49 4.61
N HIS A 189 20.61 2.67 5.84
CA HIS A 189 21.44 3.19 6.95
C HIS A 189 22.49 2.18 7.42
N PHE A 190 22.15 0.89 7.44
CA PHE A 190 23.07 -0.18 7.78
C PHE A 190 24.24 -0.25 6.79
N LEU A 191 23.96 -0.23 5.48
CA LEU A 191 25.01 -0.25 4.45
C LEU A 191 25.93 0.98 4.56
N LEU A 192 25.36 2.16 4.83
CA LEU A 192 26.15 3.37 5.06
C LEU A 192 27.03 3.27 6.31
N ALA A 193 26.54 2.62 7.38
CA ALA A 193 27.32 2.39 8.58
C ALA A 193 28.47 1.41 8.31
N GLN A 194 28.20 0.31 7.59
CA GLN A 194 29.20 -0.69 7.22
C GLN A 194 30.37 -0.07 6.44
N GLU A 195 30.09 0.81 5.48
CA GLU A 195 31.12 1.53 4.73
C GLU A 195 31.95 2.48 5.62
N ARG A 196 31.32 3.12 6.62
CA ARG A 196 32.01 4.04 7.55
C ARG A 196 32.89 3.30 8.58
N GLU A 197 32.55 2.07 8.90
CA GLU A 197 33.29 1.21 9.82
C GLU A 197 34.41 0.41 9.13
N GLY A 198 34.21 0.01 7.87
CA GLY A 198 35.10 -0.91 7.14
C GLY A 198 35.89 -0.29 5.98
N GLY A 199 35.64 0.98 5.62
CA GLY A 199 36.30 1.62 4.49
C GLY A 199 37.80 1.88 4.68
N SER A 200 38.51 2.26 3.61
CA SER A 200 39.97 2.48 3.62
C SER A 200 40.46 3.56 4.61
N LYS A 201 39.54 4.41 5.10
CA LYS A 201 39.73 5.35 6.21
C LYS A 201 38.50 5.30 7.11
N PRO A 202 38.44 4.34 8.05
CA PRO A 202 37.25 4.17 8.89
C PRO A 202 37.06 5.41 9.76
N LEU A 203 35.82 5.90 9.81
CA LEU A 203 35.42 7.05 10.64
C LEU A 203 34.80 6.60 11.96
N LEU A 204 34.47 5.32 12.07
CA LEU A 204 33.85 4.70 13.23
C LEU A 204 34.63 3.43 13.61
N ALA A 205 34.55 3.06 14.88
CA ALA A 205 35.09 1.78 15.33
C ALA A 205 34.36 0.62 14.62
N PRO A 206 35.05 -0.47 14.27
CA PRO A 206 34.41 -1.63 13.65
C PRO A 206 33.23 -2.14 14.46
N LYS A 207 32.09 -2.39 13.81
CA LYS A 207 30.85 -2.88 14.43
C LYS A 207 30.21 -1.97 15.48
N ALA A 208 30.64 -0.71 15.60
CA ALA A 208 30.05 0.25 16.53
C ALA A 208 28.52 0.37 16.34
N ILE A 209 28.07 0.47 15.08
CA ILE A 209 26.67 0.56 14.68
C ILE A 209 26.20 -0.77 14.11
N THR A 210 26.97 -1.40 13.21
CA THR A 210 26.52 -2.64 12.54
C THR A 210 26.39 -3.83 13.50
N GLY A 211 27.08 -3.82 14.64
CA GLY A 211 26.90 -4.80 15.71
C GLY A 211 25.65 -4.60 16.56
N ASN A 212 24.99 -3.43 16.46
CA ASN A 212 23.88 -3.00 17.32
C ASN A 212 22.62 -2.65 16.51
N VAL A 213 22.22 -3.53 15.57
CA VAL A 213 21.12 -3.23 14.62
C VAL A 213 19.77 -2.97 15.30
N SER A 214 19.43 -3.70 16.37
CA SER A 214 18.19 -3.45 17.12
C SER A 214 18.14 -2.03 17.68
N PHE A 215 19.27 -1.52 18.15
CA PHE A 215 19.40 -0.15 18.62
C PHE A 215 19.34 0.85 17.46
N LEU A 216 20.00 0.57 16.34
CA LEU A 216 19.89 1.38 15.12
C LEU A 216 18.43 1.49 14.65
N ALA A 217 17.70 0.36 14.59
CA ALA A 217 16.30 0.32 14.24
C ALA A 217 15.47 1.18 15.20
N LYS A 218 15.66 1.02 16.51
CA LYS A 218 14.97 1.82 17.54
C LYS A 218 15.25 3.31 17.36
N PHE A 219 16.51 3.69 17.18
CA PHE A 219 16.92 5.07 16.94
C PHE A 219 16.27 5.66 15.68
N LEU A 220 16.26 4.90 14.57
CA LEU A 220 15.66 5.34 13.31
C LEU A 220 14.14 5.48 13.41
N VAL A 221 13.45 4.58 14.14
CA VAL A 221 12.02 4.73 14.45
C VAL A 221 11.79 6.04 15.19
N ILE A 222 12.53 6.30 16.27
CA ILE A 222 12.38 7.54 17.05
C ILE A 222 12.57 8.76 16.14
N ARG A 223 13.64 8.76 15.34
CA ARG A 223 13.96 9.90 14.46
C ARG A 223 12.90 10.16 13.39
N GLN A 224 12.30 9.11 12.82
CA GLN A 224 11.41 9.24 11.65
C GLN A 224 9.93 9.24 12.01
N HIS A 225 9.52 8.36 12.91
CA HIS A 225 8.13 8.21 13.32
C HIS A 225 7.75 9.20 14.43
N PHE A 226 8.70 9.53 15.31
CA PHE A 226 8.51 10.42 16.46
C PHE A 226 9.40 11.67 16.36
N ALA A 227 9.32 12.36 15.21
CA ALA A 227 10.25 13.44 14.87
C ALA A 227 10.21 14.63 15.85
N ASN A 228 9.02 14.96 16.38
CA ASN A 228 8.86 16.06 17.33
C ASN A 228 9.55 15.73 18.67
N GLU A 229 9.37 14.50 19.13
CA GLU A 229 9.97 13.96 20.35
C GLU A 229 11.49 13.86 20.19
N PHE A 230 11.96 13.41 19.02
CA PHE A 230 13.39 13.38 18.69
C PHE A 230 14.03 14.77 18.70
N GLU A 231 13.37 15.78 18.13
CA GLU A 231 13.86 17.16 18.15
C GLU A 231 13.95 17.69 19.59
N THR A 232 12.95 17.37 20.41
CA THR A 232 12.93 17.74 21.83
C THR A 232 14.08 17.08 22.60
N PHE A 233 14.31 15.79 22.35
CA PHE A 233 15.44 15.05 22.91
C PHE A 233 16.79 15.68 22.52
N CYS A 234 16.98 16.00 21.23
CA CYS A 234 18.23 16.62 20.76
C CYS A 234 18.45 17.99 21.41
N LYS A 235 17.42 18.84 21.51
CA LYS A 235 17.51 20.15 22.18
C LYS A 235 17.88 20.00 23.65
N SER A 236 17.25 19.05 24.35
CA SER A 236 17.54 18.77 25.76
C SER A 236 18.98 18.29 25.96
N TYR A 237 19.44 17.31 25.17
CA TYR A 237 20.82 16.79 25.26
C TYR A 237 21.89 17.83 24.92
N LEU A 238 21.63 18.73 23.96
CA LEU A 238 22.54 19.81 23.59
C LEU A 238 22.56 20.97 24.60
N THR A 239 21.51 21.16 25.39
CA THR A 239 21.39 22.26 26.38
C THR A 239 21.70 21.83 27.81
N THR A 240 21.42 20.58 28.16
CA THR A 240 21.52 20.04 29.52
C THR A 240 22.02 18.61 29.45
N ALA A 241 23.25 18.34 29.90
CA ALA A 241 23.81 16.98 30.00
C ALA A 241 23.15 16.16 31.13
N LYS A 242 21.83 15.94 31.06
CA LYS A 242 21.07 15.09 31.98
C LYS A 242 20.15 14.16 31.19
N GLU A 243 20.07 12.92 31.68
CA GLU A 243 19.16 11.88 31.20
C GLU A 243 17.71 12.39 31.20
N VAL A 244 17.09 12.38 30.03
CA VAL A 244 15.69 12.73 29.83
C VAL A 244 14.83 11.74 30.60
N LYS A 245 14.01 12.22 31.54
CA LYS A 245 13.05 11.39 32.27
C LYS A 245 11.81 11.14 31.41
N ASP A 246 11.18 9.98 31.60
CA ASP A 246 9.96 9.48 30.93
C ASP A 246 8.73 10.44 30.96
N GLU A 247 8.82 11.58 31.67
CA GLU A 247 7.70 12.47 31.99
C GLU A 247 7.51 13.66 31.02
N ASP A 248 8.44 13.93 30.09
CA ASP A 248 8.41 15.18 29.30
C ASP A 248 7.62 15.12 27.97
N THR A 249 7.13 13.95 27.55
CA THR A 249 6.39 13.78 26.29
C THR A 249 4.89 13.54 26.50
N LYS A 250 4.02 14.23 25.74
CA LYS A 250 2.55 14.06 25.80
C LYS A 250 2.01 12.95 24.88
N ASP A 251 2.83 12.36 24.03
CA ASP A 251 2.39 11.29 23.11
C ASP A 251 2.42 9.91 23.78
N ASP A 252 1.23 9.34 23.98
CA ASP A 252 1.05 8.00 24.55
C ASP A 252 1.61 6.90 23.63
N LYS A 253 1.61 7.08 22.30
CA LYS A 253 2.21 6.12 21.37
C LYS A 253 3.71 6.05 21.55
N PHE A 254 4.36 7.21 21.67
CA PHE A 254 5.79 7.29 21.94
C PHE A 254 6.17 6.64 23.28
N LYS A 255 5.43 6.94 24.35
CA LYS A 255 5.64 6.30 25.68
C LYS A 255 5.51 4.78 25.61
N ASN A 256 4.46 4.29 24.96
CA ASN A 256 4.23 2.86 24.82
C ASN A 256 5.34 2.20 23.99
N PHE A 257 5.81 2.86 22.93
CA PHE A 257 6.96 2.39 22.14
C PHE A 257 8.26 2.31 22.97
N LEU A 258 8.59 3.34 23.75
CA LEU A 258 9.78 3.34 24.60
C LEU A 258 9.71 2.26 25.69
N ARG A 259 8.54 2.08 26.30
CA ARG A 259 8.29 1.02 27.29
C ARG A 259 8.45 -0.37 26.68
N ALA A 260 7.85 -0.61 25.52
CA ALA A 260 7.93 -1.88 24.80
C ALA A 260 9.37 -2.21 24.42
N THR A 261 10.15 -1.22 23.98
CA THR A 261 11.53 -1.41 23.51
C THR A 261 12.59 -1.10 24.57
N LYS A 262 12.23 -1.04 25.86
CA LYS A 262 13.12 -0.61 26.94
C LYS A 262 14.39 -1.46 27.07
N LEU A 263 14.28 -2.76 26.83
CA LEU A 263 15.39 -3.71 26.92
C LEU A 263 16.42 -3.57 25.79
N ILE A 264 16.07 -2.82 24.74
CA ILE A 264 16.97 -2.60 23.59
C ILE A 264 17.84 -1.38 23.90
N THR A 265 19.05 -1.68 24.35
CA THR A 265 20.11 -0.74 24.72
C THR A 265 21.41 -1.12 24.02
N THR A 266 22.36 -0.21 24.00
CA THR A 266 23.74 -0.45 23.54
C THR A 266 24.69 -0.15 24.70
N GLU A 267 25.81 -0.86 24.79
CA GLU A 267 26.95 -0.42 25.60
C GLU A 267 27.51 0.91 25.04
N ASP A 268 28.23 1.68 25.86
CA ASP A 268 28.72 3.02 25.48
C ASP A 268 29.62 2.93 24.24
N ILE A 269 29.16 3.47 23.11
CA ILE A 269 29.81 3.40 21.79
C ILE A 269 30.90 4.49 21.66
N ARG A 270 31.50 4.92 22.77
CA ARG A 270 32.56 5.95 22.78
C ARG A 270 33.94 5.38 22.48
#